data_AF-A0A2P2BPD3-F1
#
_entry.id   AF-A0A2P2BPD3-F1
#
_cell.length_a   1.000
_cell.length_b   1.000
_cell.length_c   1.000
_cell.angle_alpha   90.00
_cell.angle_beta   90.00
_cell.angle_gamma   90.00
#
_symmetry.space_group_name_H-M   'P 1'
#
loop_
_entity.id
_entity.type
_entity.pdbx_description
1 polymer ?
#
loop_
_entity_poly.entity_id
_entity_poly.type
_entity_poly.pdbx_seq_one_letter_code
_entity_poly.pdbx_strand_id
1 'polypeptide(L)'
;MRTYNFERVREDSYNELEKKKKEMKYINRLNFKIEKEQMYIRETSNKEYDNLYNIYDEEKLYNLRIHKKSIDKFSSEERNEKKLINLKVLYCEFKECRFENIEFIGCIFIGNVFLKCDFENVIFKDCKFYNEEDDINIFKDECKLREVRFNNSNIEKIKFENIGLKNVYIKESNLNGSIFNKCIMKEVIICDSDLSSIKILRPKHLDISFEDYYLSKFDEHTFIDKVDLKKKDKNEYIDICKVYKDISTKFEANRLSNIGGEYYYIAKLIEKNGLKGIAKLKSMIYWALCGYGERPTYALITSLEIVLVFAILYMITGLNIGGELVNYKSALRGNVDVASINKDFINSLYFSIVTFTTVGYGDITPVGFFSTLLSAIEMLLGVTMVGIWTATLSRKITK
;
A
#
# COMPACT_ATOMS: atom_id res chain seq x y z
N MET A 1 -5.64 16.49 13.75
CA MET A 1 -4.94 15.98 12.56
C MET A 1 -5.42 14.56 12.32
N ARG A 2 -6.18 14.29 11.25
CA ARG A 2 -6.69 12.93 10.99
C ARG A 2 -5.56 12.11 10.38
N THR A 3 -5.04 11.14 11.11
CA THR A 3 -4.19 10.07 10.57
C THR A 3 -4.96 9.38 9.44
N TYR A 4 -4.31 9.14 8.30
CA TYR A 4 -4.94 8.40 7.20
C TYR A 4 -5.25 6.98 7.70
N ASN A 5 -6.54 6.67 7.80
CA ASN A 5 -7.00 5.42 8.37
C ASN A 5 -6.93 4.32 7.29
N PHE A 6 -5.77 3.70 7.20
CA PHE A 6 -5.48 2.65 6.23
C PHE A 6 -6.48 1.48 6.30
N GLU A 7 -6.98 1.12 7.49
CA GLU A 7 -7.95 0.04 7.67
C GLU A 7 -9.33 0.43 7.13
N ARG A 8 -9.80 1.65 7.43
CA ARG A 8 -11.05 2.16 6.87
C ARG A 8 -10.98 2.25 5.35
N VAL A 9 -9.90 2.80 4.78
CA VAL A 9 -9.75 2.90 3.32
C VAL A 9 -9.69 1.51 2.68
N ARG A 10 -9.08 0.53 3.36
CA ARG A 10 -9.09 -0.87 2.93
C ARG A 10 -10.52 -1.42 2.88
N GLU A 11 -11.31 -1.23 3.95
CA GLU A 11 -12.71 -1.67 4.00
C GLU A 11 -13.57 -0.98 2.92
N ASP A 12 -13.43 0.33 2.77
CA ASP A 12 -14.13 1.11 1.74
C ASP A 12 -13.78 0.60 0.34
N SER A 13 -12.49 0.34 0.07
CA SER A 13 -12.02 -0.20 -1.22
C SER A 13 -12.52 -1.63 -1.46
N TYR A 14 -12.67 -2.45 -0.41
CA TYR A 14 -13.26 -3.79 -0.52
C TYR A 14 -14.76 -3.72 -0.80
N ASN A 15 -15.48 -2.82 -0.15
CA ASN A 15 -16.91 -2.59 -0.38
C ASN A 15 -17.14 -2.10 -1.82
N GLU A 16 -16.29 -1.20 -2.31
CA GLU A 16 -16.32 -0.72 -3.69
C GLU A 16 -16.11 -1.87 -4.69
N LEU A 17 -15.10 -2.72 -4.45
CA LEU A 17 -14.86 -3.90 -5.27
C LEU A 17 -16.07 -4.85 -5.30
N GLU A 18 -16.68 -5.13 -4.14
CA GLU A 18 -17.84 -6.03 -4.06
C GLU A 18 -19.11 -5.43 -4.67
N LYS A 19 -19.34 -4.12 -4.52
CA LYS A 19 -20.43 -3.41 -5.20
C LYS A 19 -20.28 -3.50 -6.72
N LYS A 20 -19.10 -3.17 -7.23
CA LYS A 20 -18.77 -3.25 -8.66
C LYS A 20 -18.88 -4.68 -9.22
N LYS A 21 -18.64 -5.72 -8.42
CA LYS A 21 -18.86 -7.13 -8.83
C LYS A 21 -20.34 -7.47 -9.00
N LYS A 22 -21.21 -6.94 -8.13
CA LYS A 22 -22.66 -7.16 -8.20
C LYS A 22 -23.28 -6.46 -9.41
N GLU A 23 -22.89 -5.21 -9.65
CA GLU A 23 -23.33 -4.42 -10.82
C GLU A 23 -22.94 -5.11 -12.12
N MET A 24 -21.71 -5.63 -12.22
CA MET A 24 -21.27 -6.31 -13.43
C MET A 24 -22.01 -7.63 -13.70
N LYS A 25 -22.32 -8.41 -12.64
CA LYS A 25 -23.19 -9.59 -12.79
C LYS A 25 -24.59 -9.21 -13.28
N TYR A 26 -25.08 -8.03 -12.91
CA TYR A 26 -26.38 -7.54 -13.33
C TYR A 26 -26.35 -7.07 -14.79
N ILE A 27 -25.39 -6.25 -15.20
CA ILE A 27 -25.23 -5.77 -16.58
C ILE A 27 -25.05 -6.93 -17.55
N ASN A 28 -24.17 -7.88 -17.25
CA ASN A 28 -23.97 -9.07 -18.10
C ASN A 28 -25.25 -9.89 -18.26
N ARG A 29 -26.10 -9.97 -17.23
CA ARG A 29 -27.41 -10.62 -17.31
C ARG A 29 -28.41 -9.81 -18.13
N LEU A 30 -28.37 -8.48 -18.04
CA LEU A 30 -29.24 -7.58 -18.77
C LEU A 30 -28.93 -7.62 -20.27
N ASN A 31 -27.65 -7.47 -20.64
CA ASN A 31 -27.20 -7.54 -22.04
C ASN A 31 -27.52 -8.91 -22.64
N PHE A 32 -27.31 -10.01 -21.88
CA PHE A 32 -27.72 -11.34 -22.31
C PHE A 32 -29.24 -11.48 -22.53
N LYS A 33 -30.07 -10.81 -21.73
CA LYS A 33 -31.54 -10.82 -21.91
C LYS A 33 -31.98 -9.99 -23.11
N ILE A 34 -31.49 -8.75 -23.22
CA ILE A 34 -31.81 -7.81 -24.31
C ILE A 34 -31.42 -8.44 -25.65
N GLU A 35 -30.27 -9.13 -25.71
CA GLU A 35 -29.87 -9.82 -26.93
C GLU A 35 -30.59 -11.13 -27.18
N LYS A 36 -31.03 -11.88 -26.16
CA LYS A 36 -31.92 -13.03 -26.41
C LYS A 36 -33.24 -12.59 -27.04
N GLU A 37 -33.73 -11.41 -26.67
CA GLU A 37 -34.91 -10.78 -27.26
C GLU A 37 -34.63 -10.23 -28.67
N GLN A 38 -33.44 -9.68 -28.93
CA GLN A 38 -33.04 -9.20 -30.27
C GLN A 38 -32.58 -10.32 -31.23
N MET A 39 -32.03 -11.43 -30.73
CA MET A 39 -31.70 -12.65 -31.50
C MET A 39 -32.97 -13.37 -31.96
N TYR A 40 -34.06 -13.30 -31.20
CA TYR A 40 -35.37 -13.78 -31.67
C TYR A 40 -35.88 -13.00 -32.90
N ILE A 41 -35.31 -11.82 -33.17
CA ILE A 41 -35.63 -10.95 -34.32
C ILE A 41 -34.59 -11.12 -35.46
N ARG A 42 -33.43 -11.75 -35.21
CA ARG A 42 -32.41 -12.03 -36.23
C ARG A 42 -31.91 -13.47 -36.11
N GLU A 43 -32.65 -14.39 -36.71
CA GLU A 43 -32.11 -15.71 -37.06
C GLU A 43 -31.02 -15.53 -38.12
N THR A 44 -29.76 -15.44 -37.67
CA THR A 44 -28.60 -16.04 -38.35
C THR A 44 -27.33 -15.91 -37.50
N SER A 45 -26.58 -17.01 -37.44
CA SER A 45 -25.23 -17.19 -36.86
C SER A 45 -25.11 -17.55 -35.37
N ASN A 46 -25.60 -18.74 -35.02
CA ASN A 46 -24.76 -19.62 -34.19
C ASN A 46 -23.59 -20.09 -35.07
N LYS A 47 -22.44 -19.41 -34.98
CA LYS A 47 -21.17 -19.96 -35.45
C LYS A 47 -20.29 -20.22 -34.22
N GLU A 48 -20.16 -21.48 -33.84
CA GLU A 48 -18.99 -21.92 -33.09
C GLU A 48 -17.76 -21.63 -33.98
N TYR A 49 -16.91 -20.70 -33.56
CA TYR A 49 -15.64 -20.43 -34.24
C TYR A 49 -14.71 -21.63 -34.02
N ASP A 50 -14.79 -22.60 -34.92
CA ASP A 50 -13.98 -23.81 -34.86
C ASP A 50 -12.48 -23.53 -35.07
N ASN A 51 -12.10 -22.35 -35.57
CA ASN A 51 -10.70 -21.92 -35.67
C ASN A 51 -10.56 -20.40 -35.52
N LEU A 52 -9.83 -19.96 -34.48
CA LEU A 52 -9.48 -18.55 -34.24
C LEU A 52 -8.32 -18.05 -35.13
N TYR A 53 -7.92 -18.83 -36.13
CA TYR A 53 -6.78 -18.54 -37.00
C TYR A 53 -7.00 -17.33 -37.92
N ASN A 54 -8.22 -16.80 -38.03
CA ASN A 54 -8.59 -15.69 -38.92
C ASN A 54 -9.09 -14.41 -38.22
N ILE A 55 -8.76 -14.17 -36.94
CA ILE A 55 -9.07 -12.85 -36.28
C ILE A 55 -8.46 -11.68 -37.07
N TYR A 56 -7.43 -11.96 -37.88
CA TYR A 56 -6.68 -10.97 -38.65
C TYR A 56 -7.47 -10.30 -39.78
N ASP A 57 -8.56 -10.92 -40.23
CA ASP A 57 -9.45 -10.36 -41.26
C ASP A 57 -10.72 -9.73 -40.65
N GLU A 58 -10.86 -9.76 -39.32
CA GLU A 58 -12.05 -9.26 -38.65
C GLU A 58 -11.84 -7.84 -38.12
N GLU A 59 -12.72 -6.93 -38.51
CA GLU A 59 -12.74 -5.58 -37.92
C GLU A 59 -13.36 -5.59 -36.51
N LYS A 60 -14.19 -6.60 -36.20
CA LYS A 60 -14.99 -6.63 -34.97
C LYS A 60 -15.34 -8.05 -34.50
N LEU A 61 -14.89 -8.39 -33.29
CA LEU A 61 -15.35 -9.51 -32.48
C LEU A 61 -16.43 -9.02 -31.49
N TYR A 62 -17.59 -9.65 -31.46
CA TYR A 62 -18.72 -9.22 -30.64
C TYR A 62 -19.46 -10.38 -29.99
N ASN A 63 -19.59 -10.35 -28.66
CA ASN A 63 -20.32 -11.34 -27.86
C ASN A 63 -19.94 -12.81 -28.17
N LEU A 64 -18.64 -13.05 -28.38
CA LEU A 64 -18.12 -14.39 -28.66
C LEU A 64 -17.66 -15.08 -27.38
N ARG A 65 -17.86 -16.40 -27.30
CA ARG A 65 -17.22 -17.26 -26.29
C ARG A 65 -16.17 -18.12 -26.95
N ILE A 66 -14.92 -17.90 -26.57
CA ILE A 66 -13.76 -18.52 -27.20
C ILE A 66 -13.06 -19.38 -26.15
N HIS A 67 -12.82 -20.65 -26.47
CA HIS A 67 -12.25 -21.61 -25.53
C HIS A 67 -11.05 -22.36 -26.12
N LYS A 68 -9.94 -22.43 -25.35
CA LYS A 68 -8.74 -23.22 -25.70
C LYS A 68 -8.18 -22.91 -27.08
N LYS A 69 -8.23 -21.64 -27.48
CA LYS A 69 -7.64 -21.18 -28.73
C LYS A 69 -6.34 -20.42 -28.45
N SER A 70 -5.37 -20.61 -29.33
CA SER A 70 -4.15 -19.81 -29.34
C SER A 70 -4.25 -18.83 -30.50
N ILE A 71 -4.18 -17.55 -30.17
CA ILE A 71 -3.81 -16.52 -31.13
C ILE A 71 -2.29 -16.56 -31.11
N ASP A 72 -1.74 -17.23 -32.12
CA ASP A 72 -0.33 -17.49 -32.42
C ASP A 72 0.08 -18.97 -32.35
N LYS A 73 0.46 -19.50 -33.51
CA LYS A 73 1.34 -20.67 -33.64
C LYS A 73 2.02 -20.66 -35.01
N PHE A 74 3.32 -20.44 -35.00
CA PHE A 74 4.20 -20.54 -36.16
C PHE A 74 4.02 -21.85 -36.94
N SER A 75 3.90 -21.73 -38.27
CA SER A 75 4.53 -22.63 -39.24
C SER A 75 5.92 -22.06 -39.57
N SER A 76 6.91 -22.43 -38.76
CA SER A 76 8.37 -22.49 -39.00
C SER A 76 9.19 -21.45 -39.79
N GLU A 77 8.69 -20.41 -40.47
CA GLU A 77 9.58 -19.64 -41.39
C GLU A 77 9.60 -18.10 -41.32
N GLU A 78 8.67 -17.38 -40.67
CA GLU A 78 8.72 -15.90 -40.65
C GLU A 78 8.55 -15.28 -39.25
N ARG A 79 9.67 -14.80 -38.67
CA ARG A 79 9.81 -14.19 -37.34
C ARG A 79 9.12 -12.82 -37.14
N ASN A 80 8.09 -12.49 -37.91
CA ASN A 80 7.48 -11.16 -37.84
C ASN A 80 6.40 -11.10 -36.75
N GLU A 81 6.54 -10.17 -35.80
CA GLU A 81 5.53 -9.85 -34.77
C GLU A 81 4.19 -9.54 -35.45
N LYS A 82 3.11 -10.20 -35.00
CA LYS A 82 1.83 -10.05 -35.66
C LYS A 82 1.10 -8.82 -35.16
N LYS A 83 0.76 -7.91 -36.08
CA LYS A 83 0.05 -6.66 -35.76
C LYS A 83 -1.43 -6.81 -36.04
N LEU A 84 -2.26 -6.54 -35.03
CA LEU A 84 -3.70 -6.38 -35.15
C LEU A 84 -4.03 -4.91 -35.00
N ILE A 85 -4.61 -4.31 -36.03
CA ILE A 85 -4.82 -2.85 -36.11
C ILE A 85 -6.32 -2.56 -36.09
N ASN A 86 -6.75 -1.66 -35.22
CA ASN A 86 -8.14 -1.17 -35.12
C ASN A 86 -9.21 -2.25 -34.89
N LEU A 87 -8.82 -3.44 -34.41
CA LEU A 87 -9.74 -4.52 -34.05
C LEU A 87 -10.62 -4.08 -32.87
N LYS A 88 -11.93 -4.30 -32.98
CA LYS A 88 -12.89 -4.09 -31.89
C LYS A 88 -13.28 -5.42 -31.27
N VAL A 89 -12.93 -5.65 -30.01
CA VAL A 89 -13.29 -6.83 -29.23
C VAL A 89 -14.26 -6.42 -28.14
N LEU A 90 -15.54 -6.75 -28.31
CA LEU A 90 -16.62 -6.25 -27.44
C LEU A 90 -17.38 -7.42 -26.82
N TYR A 91 -17.55 -7.37 -25.51
CA TYR A 91 -18.34 -8.31 -24.70
C TYR A 91 -17.98 -9.79 -24.93
N CYS A 92 -16.73 -10.07 -25.29
CA CYS A 92 -16.26 -11.43 -25.56
C CYS A 92 -15.75 -12.10 -24.26
N GLU A 93 -15.96 -13.41 -24.16
CA GLU A 93 -15.39 -14.25 -23.11
C GLU A 93 -14.31 -15.15 -23.70
N PHE A 94 -13.08 -14.98 -23.24
CA PHE A 94 -11.95 -15.85 -23.58
C PHE A 94 -11.64 -16.74 -22.40
N LYS A 95 -11.64 -18.06 -22.61
CA LYS A 95 -11.36 -19.04 -21.57
C LYS A 95 -10.24 -19.98 -21.98
N GLU A 96 -9.20 -20.07 -21.15
CA GLU A 96 -8.02 -20.91 -21.41
C GLU A 96 -7.39 -20.61 -22.78
N CYS A 97 -7.47 -19.34 -23.20
CA CYS A 97 -6.89 -18.88 -24.46
C CYS A 97 -5.48 -18.37 -24.26
N ARG A 98 -4.72 -18.36 -25.35
CA ARG A 98 -3.32 -17.96 -25.37
C ARG A 98 -3.11 -16.86 -26.40
N PHE A 99 -2.39 -15.81 -26.01
CA PHE A 99 -2.04 -14.67 -26.85
C PHE A 99 -0.51 -14.56 -26.79
N GLU A 100 0.19 -14.90 -27.87
CA GLU A 100 1.65 -14.86 -27.92
C GLU A 100 2.13 -13.98 -29.08
N ASN A 101 3.18 -13.18 -28.86
CA ASN A 101 3.87 -12.40 -29.91
C ASN A 101 2.95 -11.52 -30.78
N ILE A 102 2.00 -10.83 -30.14
CA ILE A 102 1.02 -9.96 -30.82
C ILE A 102 1.19 -8.51 -30.39
N GLU A 103 1.13 -7.61 -31.36
CA GLU A 103 0.98 -6.17 -31.14
C GLU A 103 -0.44 -5.74 -31.55
N PHE A 104 -1.23 -5.28 -30.59
CA PHE A 104 -2.52 -4.62 -30.83
C PHE A 104 -2.29 -3.11 -30.95
N ILE A 105 -2.71 -2.51 -32.07
CA ILE A 105 -2.53 -1.08 -32.36
C ILE A 105 -3.88 -0.42 -32.59
N GLY A 106 -4.25 0.57 -31.78
CA GLY A 106 -5.53 1.27 -31.94
C GLY A 106 -6.77 0.40 -31.65
N CYS A 107 -6.58 -0.80 -31.11
CA CYS A 107 -7.65 -1.75 -30.83
C CYS A 107 -8.52 -1.31 -29.65
N ILE A 108 -9.78 -1.72 -29.68
CA ILE A 108 -10.79 -1.41 -28.66
C ILE A 108 -11.22 -2.71 -27.99
N PHE A 109 -11.16 -2.75 -26.67
CA PHE A 109 -11.60 -3.86 -25.84
C PHE A 109 -12.67 -3.35 -24.88
N ILE A 110 -13.93 -3.78 -24.97
CA ILE A 110 -14.99 -3.29 -24.07
C ILE A 110 -15.76 -4.48 -23.49
N GLY A 111 -15.99 -4.47 -22.16
CA GLY A 111 -16.82 -5.48 -21.50
C GLY A 111 -16.32 -6.92 -21.61
N ASN A 112 -15.03 -7.15 -21.92
CA ASN A 112 -14.51 -8.50 -22.13
C ASN A 112 -14.15 -9.20 -20.82
N VAL A 113 -14.16 -10.53 -20.85
CA VAL A 113 -13.73 -11.37 -19.73
C VAL A 113 -12.68 -12.38 -20.20
N PHE A 114 -11.51 -12.34 -19.57
CA PHE A 114 -10.42 -13.28 -19.78
C PHE A 114 -10.30 -14.20 -18.56
N LEU A 115 -10.45 -15.50 -18.77
CA LEU A 115 -10.42 -16.55 -17.74
C LEU A 115 -9.26 -17.49 -18.03
N LYS A 116 -8.33 -17.68 -17.08
CA LYS A 116 -7.19 -18.61 -17.23
C LYS A 116 -6.42 -18.41 -18.55
N CYS A 117 -6.36 -17.18 -19.05
CA CYS A 117 -5.70 -16.88 -20.31
C CYS A 117 -4.22 -16.55 -20.07
N ASP A 118 -3.37 -16.99 -20.98
CA ASP A 118 -1.92 -16.69 -20.97
C ASP A 118 -1.64 -15.63 -22.05
N PHE A 119 -0.97 -14.55 -21.66
CA PHE A 119 -0.46 -13.49 -22.53
C PHE A 119 1.07 -13.49 -22.40
N GLU A 120 1.78 -13.70 -23.50
CA GLU A 120 3.25 -13.74 -23.52
C GLU A 120 3.78 -12.88 -24.67
N ASN A 121 4.64 -11.91 -24.36
CA ASN A 121 5.17 -10.97 -25.36
C ASN A 121 4.05 -10.26 -26.15
N VAL A 122 3.14 -9.58 -25.44
CA VAL A 122 1.99 -8.88 -26.03
C VAL A 122 2.12 -7.38 -25.82
N ILE A 123 1.93 -6.60 -26.87
CA ILE A 123 1.99 -5.14 -26.83
C ILE A 123 0.60 -4.58 -27.13
N PHE A 124 0.09 -3.72 -26.26
CA PHE A 124 -1.07 -2.89 -26.49
C PHE A 124 -0.60 -1.45 -26.70
N LYS A 125 -0.76 -0.95 -27.91
CA LYS A 125 -0.34 0.39 -28.32
C LYS A 125 -1.55 1.21 -28.76
N ASP A 126 -1.75 2.37 -28.16
CA ASP A 126 -2.89 3.26 -28.48
C ASP A 126 -4.26 2.56 -28.31
N CYS A 127 -4.35 1.54 -27.44
CA CYS A 127 -5.56 0.73 -27.25
C CYS A 127 -6.51 1.36 -26.22
N LYS A 128 -7.81 1.06 -26.35
CA LYS A 128 -8.85 1.51 -25.42
C LYS A 128 -9.54 0.33 -24.75
N PHE A 129 -9.57 0.31 -23.43
CA PHE A 129 -10.23 -0.70 -22.59
C PHE A 129 -11.43 -0.13 -21.80
N TYR A 130 -11.85 1.08 -22.13
CA TYR A 130 -12.86 1.83 -21.40
C TYR A 130 -13.78 2.57 -22.36
N ASN A 131 -15.08 2.64 -22.03
CA ASN A 131 -16.10 3.45 -22.68
C ASN A 131 -16.89 4.27 -21.65
N GLU A 132 -17.65 5.25 -22.13
CA GLU A 132 -18.48 6.14 -21.30
C GLU A 132 -19.63 5.40 -20.59
N GLU A 133 -20.00 4.20 -21.05
CA GLU A 133 -21.02 3.35 -20.45
C GLU A 133 -20.49 2.54 -19.25
N ASP A 134 -19.23 2.75 -18.85
CA ASP A 134 -18.59 2.07 -17.72
C ASP A 134 -18.51 0.54 -17.89
N ASP A 135 -18.41 0.03 -19.12
CA ASP A 135 -18.23 -1.40 -19.38
C ASP A 135 -16.80 -1.84 -19.04
N ILE A 136 -16.70 -2.78 -18.12
CA ILE A 136 -15.44 -3.16 -17.50
C ILE A 136 -14.84 -4.38 -18.19
N ASN A 137 -13.54 -4.33 -18.52
CA ASN A 137 -12.77 -5.51 -18.87
C ASN A 137 -12.25 -6.22 -17.61
N ILE A 138 -12.40 -7.55 -17.53
CA ILE A 138 -11.89 -8.37 -16.43
C ILE A 138 -10.89 -9.41 -16.91
N PHE A 139 -9.76 -9.49 -16.24
CA PHE A 139 -8.84 -10.61 -16.26
C PHE A 139 -8.94 -11.33 -14.92
N LYS A 140 -9.28 -12.62 -14.91
CA LYS A 140 -9.43 -13.36 -13.66
C LYS A 140 -9.09 -14.85 -13.77
N ASP A 141 -9.15 -15.51 -12.61
CA ASP A 141 -8.96 -16.96 -12.48
C ASP A 141 -7.60 -17.39 -13.04
N GLU A 142 -6.50 -16.89 -12.47
CA GLU A 142 -5.13 -17.34 -12.79
C GLU A 142 -4.64 -17.02 -14.21
N CYS A 143 -5.19 -15.98 -14.86
CA CYS A 143 -4.54 -15.40 -16.04
C CYS A 143 -3.07 -15.04 -15.75
N LYS A 144 -2.23 -15.11 -16.78
CA LYS A 144 -0.82 -14.74 -16.71
C LYS A 144 -0.51 -13.72 -17.78
N LEU A 145 0.07 -12.59 -17.38
CA LEU A 145 0.62 -11.59 -18.27
C LEU A 145 2.14 -11.60 -18.08
N ARG A 146 2.86 -12.01 -19.14
CA ARG A 146 4.33 -12.08 -19.17
C ARG A 146 4.84 -11.25 -20.32
N GLU A 147 5.78 -10.35 -20.03
CA GLU A 147 6.37 -9.49 -21.07
C GLU A 147 5.30 -8.69 -21.82
N VAL A 148 4.32 -8.16 -21.07
CA VAL A 148 3.21 -7.39 -21.63
C VAL A 148 3.50 -5.90 -21.53
N ARG A 149 3.26 -5.15 -22.61
CA ARG A 149 3.43 -3.69 -22.61
C ARG A 149 2.12 -2.98 -22.90
N PHE A 150 1.81 -1.95 -22.12
CA PHE A 150 0.75 -0.98 -22.41
C PHE A 150 1.40 0.36 -22.69
N ASN A 151 1.31 0.82 -23.93
CA ASN A 151 1.90 2.07 -24.39
C ASN A 151 0.78 3.01 -24.87
N ASN A 152 0.71 4.21 -24.31
CA ASN A 152 -0.30 5.22 -24.65
C ASN A 152 -1.73 4.66 -24.68
N SER A 153 -2.05 3.73 -23.78
CA SER A 153 -3.30 2.99 -23.79
C SER A 153 -4.22 3.43 -22.65
N ASN A 154 -5.52 3.46 -22.92
CA ASN A 154 -6.53 3.73 -21.89
C ASN A 154 -6.98 2.40 -21.28
N ILE A 155 -6.42 2.05 -20.11
CA ILE A 155 -6.79 0.88 -19.30
C ILE A 155 -7.53 1.28 -18.01
N GLU A 156 -8.32 2.35 -18.08
CA GLU A 156 -9.18 2.82 -17.00
C GLU A 156 -10.18 1.75 -16.54
N LYS A 157 -10.39 1.68 -15.22
CA LYS A 157 -11.35 0.80 -14.52
C LYS A 157 -11.21 -0.70 -14.80
N ILE A 158 -10.14 -1.13 -15.48
CA ILE A 158 -9.86 -2.55 -15.73
C ILE A 158 -9.71 -3.31 -14.41
N LYS A 159 -10.14 -4.56 -14.39
CA LYS A 159 -10.05 -5.41 -13.20
C LYS A 159 -9.16 -6.61 -13.44
N PHE A 160 -8.20 -6.77 -12.55
CA PHE A 160 -7.31 -7.91 -12.45
C PHE A 160 -7.61 -8.65 -11.14
N GLU A 161 -8.18 -9.85 -11.21
CA GLU A 161 -8.58 -10.63 -10.05
C GLU A 161 -7.84 -11.98 -9.99
N ASN A 162 -6.96 -12.15 -9.01
CA ASN A 162 -6.20 -13.38 -8.80
C ASN A 162 -5.39 -13.79 -10.04
N ILE A 163 -4.57 -12.87 -10.56
CA ILE A 163 -3.72 -13.10 -11.74
C ILE A 163 -2.23 -12.90 -11.44
N GLY A 164 -1.37 -13.36 -12.35
CA GLY A 164 0.07 -13.08 -12.33
C GLY A 164 0.49 -12.06 -13.38
N LEU A 165 1.22 -11.03 -12.97
CA LEU A 165 1.85 -10.04 -13.82
C LEU A 165 3.36 -10.18 -13.63
N LYS A 166 4.09 -10.46 -14.72
CA LYS A 166 5.55 -10.57 -14.73
C LYS A 166 6.12 -9.77 -15.90
N ASN A 167 7.07 -8.88 -15.63
CA ASN A 167 7.75 -8.07 -16.65
C ASN A 167 6.72 -7.25 -17.45
N VAL A 168 5.84 -6.55 -16.71
CA VAL A 168 4.77 -5.74 -17.32
C VAL A 168 5.21 -4.29 -17.33
N TYR A 169 5.21 -3.68 -18.51
CA TYR A 169 5.61 -2.28 -18.70
C TYR A 169 4.37 -1.44 -19.04
N ILE A 170 4.16 -0.36 -18.31
CA ILE A 170 3.02 0.53 -18.51
C ILE A 170 3.54 1.95 -18.67
N LYS A 171 3.40 2.51 -19.87
CA LYS A 171 3.95 3.82 -20.22
C LYS A 171 2.90 4.71 -20.83
N GLU A 172 2.88 5.97 -20.38
CA GLU A 172 2.02 7.04 -20.90
C GLU A 172 0.54 6.63 -20.96
N SER A 173 0.11 5.77 -20.03
CA SER A 173 -1.19 5.10 -20.08
C SER A 173 -2.12 5.58 -18.95
N ASN A 174 -3.43 5.42 -19.14
CA ASN A 174 -4.43 5.74 -18.12
C ASN A 174 -4.88 4.47 -17.39
N LEU A 175 -4.64 4.38 -16.08
CA LEU A 175 -5.06 3.31 -15.17
C LEU A 175 -6.07 3.81 -14.13
N ASN A 176 -6.75 4.93 -14.40
CA ASN A 176 -7.65 5.54 -13.43
C ASN A 176 -8.69 4.52 -12.93
N GLY A 177 -8.85 4.40 -11.61
CA GLY A 177 -9.87 3.54 -11.01
C GLY A 177 -9.68 2.03 -11.25
N SER A 178 -8.54 1.61 -11.82
CA SER A 178 -8.25 0.21 -12.11
C SER A 178 -7.97 -0.57 -10.82
N ILE A 179 -8.41 -1.83 -10.78
CA ILE A 179 -8.35 -2.64 -9.56
C ILE A 179 -7.53 -3.91 -9.79
N PHE A 180 -6.50 -4.08 -8.97
CA PHE A 180 -5.66 -5.26 -8.92
C PHE A 180 -5.86 -5.99 -7.60
N ASN A 181 -6.72 -7.00 -7.57
CA ASN A 181 -7.08 -7.74 -6.38
C ASN A 181 -6.44 -9.13 -6.37
N LYS A 182 -5.74 -9.48 -5.27
CA LYS A 182 -5.07 -10.79 -5.10
C LYS A 182 -4.02 -11.11 -6.18
N CYS A 183 -3.42 -10.10 -6.78
CA CYS A 183 -2.44 -10.26 -7.85
C CYS A 183 -1.04 -10.59 -7.33
N ILE A 184 -0.25 -11.29 -8.16
CA ILE A 184 1.19 -11.45 -8.00
C ILE A 184 1.84 -10.50 -9.01
N MET A 185 2.52 -9.45 -8.55
CA MET A 185 3.19 -8.47 -9.41
C MET A 185 4.69 -8.60 -9.26
N LYS A 186 5.38 -8.97 -10.34
CA LYS A 186 6.84 -9.13 -10.41
C LYS A 186 7.36 -8.25 -11.54
N GLU A 187 8.34 -7.40 -11.25
CA GLU A 187 8.96 -6.54 -12.26
C GLU A 187 7.89 -5.75 -13.07
N VAL A 188 6.96 -5.08 -12.36
CA VAL A 188 6.01 -4.17 -12.99
C VAL A 188 6.60 -2.77 -12.99
N ILE A 189 6.75 -2.17 -14.17
CA ILE A 189 7.35 -0.86 -14.33
C ILE A 189 6.30 0.09 -14.89
N ILE A 190 6.13 1.23 -14.24
CA ILE A 190 5.16 2.25 -14.62
C ILE A 190 5.89 3.57 -14.91
N CYS A 191 5.56 4.21 -16.02
CA CYS A 191 6.19 5.43 -16.51
C CYS A 191 5.11 6.42 -16.97
N ASP A 192 5.12 7.62 -16.40
CA ASP A 192 4.34 8.79 -16.85
C ASP A 192 2.85 8.48 -17.09
N SER A 193 2.24 7.73 -16.18
CA SER A 193 0.88 7.20 -16.33
C SER A 193 -0.09 7.80 -15.30
N ASP A 194 -1.39 7.82 -15.61
CA ASP A 194 -2.42 8.22 -14.62
C ASP A 194 -2.82 7.01 -13.78
N LEU A 195 -2.50 7.01 -12.49
CA LEU A 195 -2.89 5.98 -11.53
C LEU A 195 -3.90 6.51 -10.50
N SER A 196 -4.56 7.64 -10.76
CA SER A 196 -5.59 8.18 -9.87
C SER A 196 -6.62 7.11 -9.55
N SER A 197 -7.02 6.99 -8.28
CA SER A 197 -8.00 6.03 -7.80
C SER A 197 -7.64 4.55 -8.04
N ILE A 198 -6.40 4.21 -8.41
CA ILE A 198 -5.97 2.81 -8.53
C ILE A 198 -6.11 2.08 -7.19
N LYS A 199 -6.52 0.81 -7.24
CA LYS A 199 -6.66 -0.05 -6.05
C LYS A 199 -5.82 -1.32 -6.20
N ILE A 200 -4.74 -1.45 -5.44
CA ILE A 200 -4.00 -2.70 -5.32
C ILE A 200 -4.39 -3.36 -4.00
N LEU A 201 -5.19 -4.42 -4.07
CA LEU A 201 -5.87 -5.04 -2.93
C LEU A 201 -5.33 -6.43 -2.66
N ARG A 202 -4.96 -6.72 -1.41
CA ARG A 202 -4.43 -8.03 -0.99
C ARG A 202 -3.33 -8.58 -1.94
N PRO A 203 -2.31 -7.78 -2.29
CA PRO A 203 -1.24 -8.26 -3.17
C PRO A 203 -0.57 -9.50 -2.56
N LYS A 204 -0.45 -10.56 -3.35
CA LYS A 204 0.25 -11.78 -2.96
C LYS A 204 1.77 -11.60 -3.04
N HIS A 205 2.21 -10.74 -3.95
CA HIS A 205 3.58 -10.26 -4.11
C HIS A 205 3.51 -8.91 -4.82
N LEU A 206 4.39 -7.99 -4.45
CA LEU A 206 4.37 -6.61 -4.94
C LEU A 206 5.79 -6.15 -5.25
N ASP A 207 6.11 -6.12 -6.53
CA ASP A 207 7.33 -5.54 -7.06
C ASP A 207 6.94 -4.61 -8.21
N ILE A 208 6.83 -3.33 -7.86
CA ILE A 208 6.45 -2.23 -8.75
C ILE A 208 7.51 -1.14 -8.62
N SER A 209 7.93 -0.60 -9.75
CA SER A 209 8.81 0.57 -9.83
C SER A 209 8.21 1.66 -10.72
N PHE A 210 8.65 2.89 -10.51
CA PHE A 210 8.18 4.07 -11.23
C PHE A 210 9.35 4.78 -11.90
N GLU A 211 9.44 4.68 -13.22
CA GLU A 211 10.52 5.23 -14.05
C GLU A 211 10.07 6.50 -14.78
N ASP A 212 9.51 7.45 -14.03
CA ASP A 212 8.91 8.66 -14.61
C ASP A 212 9.95 9.67 -15.12
N TYR A 213 9.71 10.24 -16.30
CA TYR A 213 10.37 11.47 -16.76
C TYR A 213 9.59 12.73 -16.34
N TYR A 214 8.27 12.59 -16.26
CA TYR A 214 7.35 13.60 -15.76
C TYR A 214 6.87 13.17 -14.37
N LEU A 215 5.62 12.76 -14.23
CA LEU A 215 5.07 12.32 -12.96
C LEU A 215 3.89 11.38 -13.21
N SER A 216 4.02 10.14 -12.72
CA SER A 216 2.86 9.27 -12.58
C SER A 216 1.90 9.82 -11.52
N LYS A 217 0.65 10.00 -11.90
CA LYS A 217 -0.35 10.75 -11.11
C LYS A 217 -1.04 9.87 -10.07
N PHE A 218 -1.00 10.29 -8.82
CA PHE A 218 -1.75 9.70 -7.70
C PHE A 218 -2.75 10.72 -7.16
N ASP A 219 -3.86 10.25 -6.61
CA ASP A 219 -4.87 11.06 -5.92
C ASP A 219 -5.14 10.53 -4.50
N GLU A 220 -6.06 11.18 -3.78
CA GLU A 220 -6.46 10.79 -2.42
C GLU A 220 -7.19 9.44 -2.33
N HIS A 221 -7.67 8.93 -3.47
CA HIS A 221 -8.38 7.66 -3.57
C HIS A 221 -7.46 6.49 -3.97
N THR A 222 -6.24 6.79 -4.41
CA THR A 222 -5.21 5.79 -4.74
C THR A 222 -4.86 4.98 -3.49
N PHE A 223 -4.94 3.65 -3.59
CA PHE A 223 -4.74 2.77 -2.44
C PHE A 223 -3.97 1.50 -2.82
N ILE A 224 -2.91 1.23 -2.08
CA ILE A 224 -2.04 0.06 -2.22
C ILE A 224 -1.97 -0.64 -0.87
N ASP A 225 -2.57 -1.82 -0.79
CA ASP A 225 -2.69 -2.58 0.45
C ASP A 225 -1.33 -3.17 0.90
N LYS A 226 -1.26 -3.59 2.17
CA LYS A 226 -0.09 -4.25 2.76
C LYS A 226 0.13 -5.65 2.16
N VAL A 227 1.36 -5.96 1.82
CA VAL A 227 1.77 -7.34 1.47
C VAL A 227 1.88 -8.19 2.73
N ASP A 228 1.34 -9.41 2.68
CA ASP A 228 1.48 -10.40 3.75
C ASP A 228 2.85 -11.10 3.67
N LEU A 229 3.76 -10.71 4.56
CA LEU A 229 5.13 -11.24 4.63
C LEU A 229 5.16 -12.53 5.44
N LYS A 230 4.85 -13.67 4.79
CA LYS A 230 4.75 -14.98 5.45
C LYS A 230 6.09 -15.61 5.81
N LYS A 231 7.19 -15.23 5.14
CA LYS A 231 8.52 -15.78 5.40
C LYS A 231 9.43 -14.70 5.99
N LYS A 232 10.27 -15.09 6.96
CA LYS A 232 11.32 -14.22 7.53
C LYS A 232 12.54 -14.13 6.60
N ASP A 233 12.32 -13.95 5.29
CA ASP A 233 13.42 -13.74 4.36
C ASP A 233 13.85 -12.27 4.41
N LYS A 234 15.13 -12.05 4.73
CA LYS A 234 15.71 -10.71 4.84
C LYS A 234 15.63 -9.96 3.50
N ASN A 235 15.79 -10.65 2.38
CA ASN A 235 15.75 -10.02 1.06
C ASN A 235 14.33 -9.55 0.74
N GLU A 236 13.31 -10.37 1.03
CA GLU A 236 11.90 -10.01 0.87
C GLU A 236 11.54 -8.75 1.68
N TYR A 237 12.04 -8.60 2.91
CA TYR A 237 11.86 -7.36 3.67
C TYR A 237 12.50 -6.14 3.00
N ILE A 238 13.71 -6.29 2.45
CA ILE A 238 14.44 -5.20 1.80
C ILE A 238 13.71 -4.75 0.54
N ASP A 239 13.28 -5.70 -0.29
CA ASP A 239 12.66 -5.42 -1.58
C ASP A 239 11.30 -4.76 -1.38
N ILE A 240 10.44 -5.33 -0.51
CA ILE A 240 9.15 -4.72 -0.17
C ILE A 240 9.32 -3.36 0.52
N CYS A 241 10.36 -3.17 1.34
CA CYS A 241 10.65 -1.87 1.95
C CYS A 241 10.96 -0.80 0.88
N LYS A 242 11.73 -1.15 -0.17
CA LYS A 242 12.01 -0.23 -1.29
C LYS A 242 10.72 0.14 -2.02
N VAL A 243 9.88 -0.85 -2.35
CA VAL A 243 8.60 -0.61 -3.01
C VAL A 243 7.71 0.38 -2.24
N TYR A 244 7.57 0.21 -0.93
CA TYR A 244 6.78 1.15 -0.12
C TYR A 244 7.43 2.54 0.05
N LYS A 245 8.76 2.64 0.02
CA LYS A 245 9.46 3.93 -0.03
C LYS A 245 9.19 4.64 -1.36
N ASP A 246 9.23 3.92 -2.47
CA ASP A 246 8.96 4.49 -3.80
C ASP A 246 7.50 4.96 -3.90
N ILE A 247 6.54 4.15 -3.43
CA ILE A 247 5.13 4.54 -3.31
C ILE A 247 4.98 5.81 -2.45
N SER A 248 5.65 5.88 -1.30
CA SER A 248 5.64 7.06 -0.44
C SER A 248 6.12 8.30 -1.19
N THR A 249 7.25 8.20 -1.90
CA THR A 249 7.81 9.30 -2.69
C THR A 249 6.86 9.74 -3.80
N LYS A 250 6.12 8.81 -4.42
CA LYS A 250 5.12 9.16 -5.45
C LYS A 250 3.92 9.90 -4.87
N PHE A 251 3.40 9.51 -3.71
CA PHE A 251 2.38 10.30 -3.01
C PHE A 251 2.89 11.70 -2.64
N GLU A 252 4.13 11.81 -2.14
CA GLU A 252 4.73 13.12 -1.81
C GLU A 252 4.91 14.00 -3.04
N ALA A 253 5.37 13.44 -4.17
CA ALA A 253 5.48 14.16 -5.44
C ALA A 253 4.13 14.68 -5.96
N ASN A 254 3.04 13.98 -5.66
CA ASN A 254 1.66 14.39 -5.95
C ASN A 254 1.06 15.32 -4.86
N ARG A 255 1.87 15.85 -3.93
CA ARG A 255 1.44 16.73 -2.82
C ARG A 255 0.47 16.07 -1.83
N LEU A 256 0.52 14.75 -1.72
CA LEU A 256 -0.31 13.95 -0.81
C LEU A 256 0.51 13.49 0.40
N SER A 257 1.20 14.43 1.06
CA SER A 257 2.18 14.18 2.14
C SER A 257 1.62 13.39 3.33
N ASN A 258 0.32 13.54 3.62
CA ASN A 258 -0.33 12.75 4.67
C ASN A 258 -0.36 11.26 4.34
N ILE A 259 -0.69 10.91 3.09
CA ILE A 259 -0.76 9.54 2.61
C ILE A 259 0.65 8.99 2.39
N GLY A 260 1.54 9.78 1.78
CA GLY A 260 2.96 9.42 1.61
C GLY A 260 3.62 9.06 2.94
N GLY A 261 3.43 9.89 3.97
CA GLY A 261 3.94 9.63 5.31
C GLY A 261 3.46 8.30 5.93
N GLU A 262 2.26 7.84 5.61
CA GLU A 262 1.80 6.50 6.04
C GLU A 262 2.60 5.37 5.37
N TYR A 263 2.79 5.46 4.05
CA TYR A 263 3.57 4.47 3.32
C TYR A 263 5.04 4.48 3.74
N TYR A 264 5.61 5.65 4.02
CA TYR A 264 6.94 5.76 4.63
C TYR A 264 7.00 5.07 6.00
N TYR A 265 6.02 5.32 6.87
CA TYR A 265 5.94 4.69 8.18
C TYR A 265 5.84 3.16 8.07
N ILE A 266 5.00 2.66 7.16
CA ILE A 266 4.88 1.23 6.85
C ILE A 266 6.23 0.67 6.38
N ALA A 267 6.91 1.33 5.44
CA ALA A 267 8.21 0.92 4.94
C ALA A 267 9.25 0.81 6.07
N LYS A 268 9.24 1.75 7.03
CA LYS A 268 10.14 1.73 8.20
C LYS A 268 9.80 0.64 9.22
N LEU A 269 8.53 0.27 9.36
CA LEU A 269 8.15 -0.90 10.16
C LEU A 269 8.66 -2.21 9.52
N ILE A 270 8.54 -2.33 8.19
CA ILE A 270 9.04 -3.47 7.41
C ILE A 270 10.57 -3.55 7.53
N GLU A 271 11.27 -2.43 7.35
CA GLU A 271 12.73 -2.32 7.54
C GLU A 271 13.15 -2.81 8.93
N LYS A 272 12.52 -2.29 10.00
CA LYS A 272 12.79 -2.72 11.39
C LYS A 272 12.62 -4.22 11.59
N ASN A 273 11.61 -4.82 10.98
CA ASN A 273 11.34 -6.25 11.13
C ASN A 273 12.42 -7.12 10.46
N GLY A 274 13.05 -6.62 9.39
CA GLY A 274 14.20 -7.25 8.73
C GLY A 274 15.56 -7.05 9.44
N LEU A 275 15.67 -6.07 10.36
CA LEU A 275 16.91 -5.78 11.10
C LEU A 275 17.16 -6.77 12.26
N LYS A 276 18.43 -6.90 12.66
CA LYS A 276 18.87 -7.70 13.82
C LYS A 276 19.87 -6.92 14.69
N GLY A 277 20.04 -7.34 15.95
CA GLY A 277 21.03 -6.80 16.88
C GLY A 277 20.89 -5.29 17.13
N ILE A 278 22.03 -4.60 17.22
CA ILE A 278 22.11 -3.16 17.51
C ILE A 278 21.35 -2.31 16.48
N ALA A 279 21.33 -2.72 15.20
CA ALA A 279 20.59 -2.00 14.17
C ALA A 279 19.08 -2.00 14.44
N LYS A 280 18.53 -3.14 14.88
CA LYS A 280 17.12 -3.23 15.28
C LYS A 280 16.84 -2.38 16.51
N LEU A 281 17.73 -2.40 17.50
CA LEU A 281 17.60 -1.57 18.71
C LEU A 281 17.58 -0.08 18.38
N LYS A 282 18.51 0.40 17.54
CA LYS A 282 18.52 1.80 17.06
C LYS A 282 17.20 2.16 16.36
N SER A 283 16.70 1.28 15.50
CA SER A 283 15.40 1.49 14.83
C SER A 283 14.22 1.49 15.82
N MET A 284 14.26 0.67 16.86
CA MET A 284 13.24 0.65 17.91
C MET A 284 13.24 1.92 18.75
N ILE A 285 14.42 2.46 19.08
CA ILE A 285 14.56 3.74 19.79
C ILE A 285 13.98 4.86 18.92
N TYR A 286 14.37 4.93 17.64
CA TYR A 286 13.84 5.96 16.74
C TYR A 286 12.32 5.86 16.53
N TRP A 287 11.81 4.62 16.50
CA TRP A 287 10.37 4.36 16.48
C TRP A 287 9.68 4.85 17.77
N ALA A 288 10.21 4.56 18.95
CA ALA A 288 9.64 5.00 20.21
C ALA A 288 9.63 6.53 20.32
N LEU A 289 10.77 7.18 20.03
CA LEU A 289 10.91 8.63 20.20
C LEU A 289 9.96 9.47 19.35
N CYS A 290 9.63 9.03 18.12
CA CYS A 290 8.84 9.87 17.20
C CYS A 290 8.09 9.13 16.08
N GLY A 291 7.98 7.80 16.17
CA GLY A 291 7.39 6.96 15.12
C GLY A 291 8.06 7.19 13.76
N TYR A 292 9.39 7.22 13.73
CA TYR A 292 10.19 7.52 12.52
C TYR A 292 9.97 8.92 11.93
N GLY A 293 9.48 9.85 12.74
CA GLY A 293 9.18 11.22 12.35
C GLY A 293 7.77 11.43 11.81
N GLU A 294 6.96 10.37 11.67
CA GLU A 294 5.60 10.43 11.12
C GLU A 294 4.52 10.51 12.19
N ARG A 295 4.87 10.26 13.46
CA ARG A 295 3.93 10.19 14.59
C ARG A 295 4.38 11.11 15.72
N PRO A 296 4.05 12.41 15.68
CA PRO A 296 4.39 13.33 16.77
C PRO A 296 3.82 12.90 18.13
N THR A 297 2.70 12.17 18.15
CA THR A 297 2.09 11.63 19.37
C THR A 297 3.00 10.66 20.12
N TYR A 298 3.92 9.97 19.43
CA TYR A 298 4.86 9.05 20.07
C TYR A 298 5.83 9.80 20.99
N ALA A 299 6.28 11.00 20.59
CA ALA A 299 7.12 11.83 21.44
C ALA A 299 6.43 12.23 22.75
N LEU A 300 5.11 12.48 22.71
CA LEU A 300 4.33 12.77 23.92
C LEU A 300 4.18 11.53 24.81
N ILE A 301 3.87 10.38 24.22
CA ILE A 301 3.73 9.12 24.97
C ILE A 301 5.06 8.73 25.62
N THR A 302 6.17 8.76 24.87
CA THR A 302 7.49 8.45 25.40
C THR A 302 7.94 9.46 26.45
N SER A 303 7.59 10.75 26.31
CA SER A 303 7.80 11.74 27.38
C SER A 303 7.10 11.33 28.69
N LEU A 304 5.85 10.91 28.60
CA LEU A 304 5.09 10.43 29.76
C LEU A 304 5.68 9.15 30.36
N GLU A 305 6.11 8.20 29.53
CA GLU A 305 6.79 6.97 29.97
C GLU A 305 8.09 7.29 30.71
N ILE A 306 8.89 8.23 30.20
CA ILE A 306 10.13 8.70 30.87
C ILE A 306 9.76 9.24 32.25
N VAL A 307 8.81 10.18 32.33
CA VAL A 307 8.37 10.77 33.61
C VAL A 307 7.93 9.68 34.61
N LEU A 308 7.13 8.70 34.17
CA LEU A 308 6.69 7.62 35.04
C LEU A 308 7.85 6.73 35.53
N VAL A 309 8.81 6.41 34.65
CA VAL A 309 9.98 5.61 35.02
C VAL A 309 10.86 6.36 36.01
N PHE A 310 11.11 7.66 35.78
CA PHE A 310 11.92 8.47 36.67
C PHE A 310 11.26 8.68 38.03
N ALA A 311 9.94 8.87 38.09
CA ALA A 311 9.18 8.90 39.35
C ALA A 311 9.46 7.65 40.21
N ILE A 312 9.45 6.45 39.62
CA ILE A 312 9.76 5.19 40.31
C ILE A 312 11.24 5.15 40.74
N LEU A 313 12.16 5.59 39.89
CA LEU A 313 13.59 5.63 40.22
C LEU A 313 13.90 6.59 41.37
N TYR A 314 13.18 7.71 41.48
CA TYR A 314 13.36 8.67 42.57
C TYR A 314 12.91 8.12 43.92
N MET A 315 11.82 7.35 43.95
CA MET A 315 11.43 6.63 45.17
C MET A 315 12.56 5.71 45.67
N ILE A 316 13.29 5.06 44.76
CA ILE A 316 14.39 4.16 45.12
C ILE A 316 15.65 4.94 45.51
N THR A 317 15.95 6.06 44.85
CA THR A 317 17.24 6.75 44.99
C THR A 317 17.26 7.82 46.07
N GLY A 318 16.16 8.53 46.30
CA GLY A 318 16.04 9.52 47.38
C GLY A 318 15.50 10.87 46.94
N LEU A 319 14.42 11.35 47.56
CA LEU A 319 13.94 12.73 47.48
C LEU A 319 13.77 13.36 48.87
N ASN A 320 14.02 14.66 48.99
CA ASN A 320 13.72 15.46 50.18
C ASN A 320 12.49 16.34 49.90
N ILE A 321 11.45 16.14 50.70
CA ILE A 321 10.16 16.84 50.60
C ILE A 321 9.95 17.59 51.91
N GLY A 322 10.28 18.89 51.94
CA GLY A 322 10.08 19.72 53.15
C GLY A 322 10.80 19.21 54.40
N GLY A 323 11.89 18.46 54.26
CA GLY A 323 12.64 17.84 55.36
C GLY A 323 12.39 16.35 55.56
N GLU A 324 11.33 15.78 54.96
CA GLU A 324 11.06 14.34 54.97
C GLU A 324 11.82 13.63 53.84
N LEU A 325 12.56 12.57 54.16
CA LEU A 325 13.33 11.79 53.18
C LEU A 325 12.49 10.61 52.66
N VAL A 326 12.19 10.62 51.38
CA VAL A 326 11.62 9.47 50.64
C VAL A 326 12.78 8.66 50.09
N ASN A 327 13.05 7.47 50.65
CA ASN A 327 14.08 6.56 50.12
C ASN A 327 13.74 5.09 50.42
N TYR A 328 13.38 4.35 49.38
CA TYR A 328 12.95 2.96 49.50
C TYR A 328 14.09 1.93 49.35
N LYS A 329 15.35 2.36 49.25
CA LYS A 329 16.52 1.46 49.12
C LYS A 329 16.67 0.51 50.32
N SER A 330 16.28 0.95 51.52
CA SER A 330 16.29 0.16 52.76
C SER A 330 14.94 -0.51 53.07
N ALA A 331 13.85 -0.04 52.44
CA ALA A 331 12.49 -0.49 52.67
C ALA A 331 12.17 -1.88 52.07
N LEU A 332 13.02 -2.40 51.18
CA LEU A 332 12.96 -3.78 50.68
C LEU A 332 13.13 -4.87 51.78
N ARG A 333 13.49 -4.49 53.01
CA ARG A 333 13.68 -5.40 54.16
C ARG A 333 12.63 -5.25 55.28
N GLY A 334 11.65 -4.35 55.16
CA GLY A 334 10.66 -4.07 56.21
C GLY A 334 9.23 -3.98 55.69
N ASN A 335 8.26 -3.89 56.61
CA ASN A 335 6.86 -3.62 56.26
C ASN A 335 6.68 -2.12 55.98
N VAL A 336 6.30 -1.79 54.76
CA VAL A 336 5.97 -0.43 54.32
C VAL A 336 4.45 -0.28 54.30
N ASP A 337 3.93 0.81 54.85
CA ASP A 337 2.51 1.14 54.76
C ASP A 337 2.12 1.56 53.33
N VAL A 338 1.07 0.95 52.77
CA VAL A 338 0.59 1.20 51.40
C VAL A 338 0.14 2.66 51.20
N ALA A 339 -0.40 3.31 52.24
CA ALA A 339 -0.79 4.71 52.16
C ALA A 339 0.41 5.66 51.97
N SER A 340 1.56 5.33 52.58
CA SER A 340 2.81 6.09 52.40
C SER A 340 3.36 5.97 50.98
N ILE A 341 3.27 4.78 50.36
CA ILE A 341 3.73 4.53 48.99
C ILE A 341 2.99 5.40 47.98
N ASN A 342 1.66 5.52 48.12
CA ASN A 342 0.86 6.32 47.19
C ASN A 342 1.19 7.82 47.28
N LYS A 343 1.33 8.37 48.49
CA LYS A 343 1.73 9.77 48.71
C LYS A 343 3.11 10.03 48.10
N ASP A 344 4.07 9.14 48.35
CA ASP A 344 5.44 9.28 47.88
C ASP A 344 5.56 9.13 46.38
N PHE A 345 4.77 8.25 45.76
CA PHE A 345 4.70 8.13 44.31
C PHE A 345 4.16 9.41 43.67
N ILE A 346 3.07 9.98 44.19
CA ILE A 346 2.51 11.23 43.66
C ILE A 346 3.53 12.38 43.76
N ASN A 347 4.23 12.49 44.90
CA ASN A 347 5.26 13.51 45.08
C ASN A 347 6.46 13.28 44.15
N SER A 348 6.89 12.03 43.97
CA SER A 348 7.99 11.67 43.05
C SER A 348 7.60 11.92 41.59
N LEU A 349 6.34 11.67 41.24
CA LEU A 349 5.79 11.97 39.93
C LEU A 349 5.74 13.48 39.68
N TYR A 350 5.29 14.26 40.66
CA TYR A 350 5.32 15.72 40.58
C TYR A 350 6.75 16.25 40.40
N PHE A 351 7.71 15.75 41.18
CA PHE A 351 9.13 16.13 41.01
C PHE A 351 9.66 15.77 39.62
N SER A 352 9.35 14.58 39.12
CA SER A 352 9.73 14.13 37.77
C SER A 352 9.11 15.01 36.67
N ILE A 353 7.83 15.38 36.77
CA ILE A 353 7.19 16.30 35.81
C ILE A 353 7.90 17.66 35.78
N VAL A 354 8.15 18.25 36.95
CA VAL A 354 8.79 19.57 37.09
C VAL A 354 10.25 19.54 36.60
N THR A 355 10.94 18.42 36.83
CA THR A 355 12.32 18.19 36.38
C THR A 355 12.39 17.98 34.87
N PHE A 356 11.55 17.10 34.32
CA PHE A 356 11.43 16.83 32.88
C PHE A 356 11.05 18.08 32.09
N THR A 357 10.13 18.90 32.62
CA THR A 357 9.76 20.18 31.99
C THR A 357 10.78 21.29 32.24
N THR A 358 11.84 21.03 33.01
CA THR A 358 12.89 21.97 33.39
C THR A 358 12.41 23.22 34.14
N VAL A 359 11.21 23.16 34.75
CA VAL A 359 10.64 24.27 35.52
C VAL A 359 11.36 24.45 36.86
N GLY A 360 11.59 23.35 37.59
CA GLY A 360 12.40 23.33 38.81
C GLY A 360 11.94 24.28 39.93
N TYR A 361 10.73 24.10 40.48
CA TYR A 361 10.20 24.95 41.57
C TYR A 361 11.07 24.98 42.85
N GLY A 362 11.89 23.96 43.09
CA GLY A 362 12.84 23.91 44.21
C GLY A 362 12.22 23.51 45.56
N ASP A 363 10.95 23.10 45.57
CA ASP A 363 10.20 22.61 46.71
C ASP A 363 10.52 21.16 47.09
N ILE A 364 10.88 20.33 46.10
CA ILE A 364 11.42 18.98 46.27
C ILE A 364 12.83 18.93 45.68
N THR A 365 13.77 18.31 46.41
CA THR A 365 15.17 18.22 45.97
C THR A 365 15.67 16.77 45.96
N PRO A 366 16.48 16.38 44.96
CA PRO A 366 17.07 15.04 44.90
C PRO A 366 18.16 14.90 45.96
N VAL A 367 18.18 13.77 46.66
CA VAL A 367 19.14 13.51 47.74
C VAL A 367 20.18 12.49 47.31
N GLY A 368 21.45 12.87 47.45
CA GLY A 368 22.59 12.00 47.16
C GLY A 368 22.93 11.90 45.67
N PHE A 369 24.14 11.40 45.41
CA PHE A 369 24.75 11.42 44.07
C PHE A 369 23.87 10.82 42.97
N PHE A 370 23.27 9.65 43.21
CA PHE A 370 22.48 8.96 42.20
C PHE A 370 21.18 9.69 41.84
N SER A 371 20.47 10.25 42.83
CA SER A 371 19.23 11.00 42.58
C SER A 371 19.53 12.31 41.83
N THR A 372 20.61 13.02 42.21
CA THR A 372 21.07 14.23 41.50
C THR A 372 21.52 13.95 40.07
N LEU A 373 22.20 12.82 39.83
CA LEU A 373 22.59 12.42 38.48
C LEU A 373 21.36 12.07 37.62
N LEU A 374 20.38 11.35 38.19
CA LEU A 374 19.12 11.06 37.50
C LEU A 374 18.38 12.34 37.12
N SER A 375 18.27 13.31 38.01
CA SER A 375 17.61 14.59 37.69
C SER A 375 18.32 15.34 36.57
N ALA A 376 19.66 15.34 36.53
CA ALA A 376 20.39 15.95 35.43
C ALA A 376 20.12 15.25 34.08
N ILE A 377 20.05 13.92 34.08
CA ILE A 377 19.72 13.13 32.88
C ILE A 377 18.27 13.40 32.44
N GLU A 378 17.33 13.42 33.38
CA GLU A 378 15.91 13.67 33.09
C GLU A 378 15.68 15.04 32.47
N MET A 379 16.32 16.09 33.00
CA MET A 379 16.26 17.44 32.43
C MET A 379 16.75 17.45 30.97
N LEU A 380 17.87 16.79 30.68
CA LEU A 380 18.42 16.71 29.32
C LEU A 380 17.47 15.95 28.38
N LEU A 381 16.89 14.84 28.85
CA LEU A 381 15.89 14.09 28.10
C LEU A 381 14.65 14.94 27.83
N GLY A 382 14.19 15.69 28.82
CA GLY A 382 13.04 16.59 28.73
C GLY A 382 13.18 17.63 27.63
N VAL A 383 14.26 18.42 27.67
CA VAL A 383 14.56 19.43 26.62
C VAL A 383 14.67 18.78 25.24
N THR A 384 15.33 17.63 25.15
CA THR A 384 15.48 16.88 23.89
C THR A 384 14.14 16.42 23.35
N MET A 385 13.25 15.88 24.19
CA MET A 385 11.93 15.39 23.79
C MET A 385 11.01 16.51 23.33
N VAL A 386 11.07 17.69 23.96
CA VAL A 386 10.36 18.89 23.46
C VAL A 386 10.87 19.27 22.07
N GLY A 387 12.18 19.23 21.83
CA GLY A 387 12.79 19.45 20.51
C GLY A 387 12.32 18.42 19.46
N ILE A 388 12.29 17.13 19.81
CA ILE A 388 11.81 16.07 18.92
C ILE A 388 10.31 16.27 18.62
N TRP A 389 9.49 16.57 19.62
CA TRP A 389 8.07 16.79 19.43
C TRP A 389 7.81 17.98 18.51
N THR A 390 8.45 19.12 18.75
CA THR A 390 8.31 20.32 17.91
C THR A 390 8.79 20.09 16.48
N ALA A 391 9.94 19.46 16.28
CA ALA A 391 10.48 19.16 14.95
C ALA A 391 9.57 18.19 14.16
N THR A 392 9.06 17.15 14.82
CA THR A 392 8.20 16.14 14.18
C THR A 392 6.82 16.69 13.86
N LEU A 393 6.27 17.54 14.74
CA LEU A 393 5.03 18.27 14.49
C LEU A 393 5.19 19.26 13.33
N SER A 394 6.27 20.04 13.33
CA SER A 394 6.58 20.98 12.24
C SER A 394 6.65 20.25 10.91
N ARG A 395 7.47 19.19 10.82
CA ARG A 395 7.58 18.35 9.62
C ARG A 395 6.23 17.82 9.14
N LYS A 396 5.30 17.49 10.05
CA LYS A 396 4.00 16.95 9.67
C LYS A 396 3.01 18.01 9.17
N ILE A 397 3.19 19.27 9.57
CA ILE A 397 2.35 20.40 9.15
C ILE A 397 2.87 21.05 7.87
N THR A 398 4.19 21.09 7.68
CA THR A 398 4.83 21.81 6.57
C THR A 398 5.16 20.94 5.35
N LYS A 399 5.22 19.61 5.50
CA LYS A 399 5.19 18.68 4.36
C LYS A 399 3.81 18.66 3.74
#